data_AF-A0A0P0UVY8-F1
#
_entry.id   AF-A0A0P0UVY8-F1
#
_cell.length_a   1.000
_cell.length_b   1.000
_cell.length_c   1.000
_cell.angle_alpha   90.00
_cell.angle_beta   90.00
_cell.angle_gamma   90.00
#
_symmetry.space_group_name_H-M   'P 1'
#
loop_
_entity.id
_entity.type
_entity.pdbx_description
1 polymer ?
#
loop_
_entity_poly.entity_id
_entity_poly.type
_entity_poly.pdbx_seq_one_letter_code
_entity_poly.pdbx_strand_id
1 'polypeptide(L)'
;MVNELRIIKILTIIMQIYVVAGIDCKTPVKVDPFSCCPVQEMISKEIVDKCTGNSKKNSTMATSVDSKASTTSTPTDPKPNGALMHSCINTCVLNETGVTTGMDFKLNETRLTEYLKLALNGSTDLIPVVENSFKTCSSELQKKMQDKMKNSPSTNMSQDGMMHNTNCSPFASHLLECVFLKSLKNCPKSVQTNTNICNEKIDYMKECIPDTFDNKENSS
;
A
#
# COMPACT_ATOMS: atom_id res chain seq x y z
N MET A 1 61.56 -12.66 -12.37
CA MET A 1 60.59 -11.55 -12.50
C MET A 1 59.40 -11.84 -13.42
N VAL A 2 59.51 -12.68 -14.45
CA VAL A 2 58.39 -12.95 -15.39
C VAL A 2 57.27 -13.83 -14.80
N ASN A 3 57.59 -14.70 -13.83
CA ASN A 3 56.61 -15.59 -13.18
C ASN A 3 55.68 -14.85 -12.19
N GLU A 4 56.22 -13.90 -11.40
CA GLU A 4 55.46 -13.11 -10.43
C GLU A 4 54.35 -12.27 -11.10
N LEU A 5 54.65 -11.72 -12.28
CA LEU A 5 53.71 -10.89 -13.04
C LEU A 5 52.54 -11.69 -13.65
N ARG A 6 52.72 -13.02 -13.85
CA ARG A 6 51.66 -13.90 -14.37
C ARG A 6 50.69 -14.31 -13.28
N ILE A 7 51.15 -14.53 -12.06
CA ILE A 7 50.31 -14.90 -10.91
C ILE A 7 49.36 -13.75 -10.54
N ILE A 8 49.85 -12.50 -10.56
CA ILE A 8 49.05 -11.30 -10.27
C ILE A 8 47.91 -11.12 -11.29
N LYS A 9 48.17 -11.38 -12.59
CA LYS A 9 47.15 -11.29 -13.65
C LYS A 9 46.06 -12.37 -13.54
N ILE A 10 46.41 -13.57 -13.10
CA ILE A 10 45.43 -14.65 -12.90
C ILE A 10 44.55 -14.35 -11.68
N LEU A 11 45.12 -13.84 -10.59
CA LEU A 11 44.36 -13.45 -9.40
C LEU A 11 43.40 -12.28 -9.65
N THR A 12 43.74 -11.34 -10.53
CA THR A 12 42.83 -10.23 -10.89
C THR A 12 41.65 -10.66 -11.77
N ILE A 13 41.81 -11.71 -12.58
CA ILE A 13 40.73 -12.25 -13.41
C ILE A 13 39.74 -13.08 -12.58
N ILE A 14 40.21 -13.79 -11.56
CA ILE A 14 39.35 -14.61 -10.68
C ILE A 14 38.44 -13.75 -9.78
N MET A 15 38.84 -12.51 -9.48
CA MET A 15 38.04 -11.60 -8.63
C MET A 15 36.87 -10.90 -9.35
N GLN A 16 36.71 -11.07 -10.67
CA GLN A 16 35.71 -10.34 -11.48
C GLN A 16 34.47 -11.18 -11.83
N ILE A 17 34.37 -12.43 -11.36
CA ILE A 17 33.19 -13.28 -11.61
C ILE A 17 32.35 -13.35 -10.33
N TYR A 18 31.85 -12.20 -9.88
CA TYR A 18 30.66 -12.22 -9.02
C TYR A 18 29.47 -12.53 -9.92
N VAL A 19 29.11 -13.80 -10.01
CA VAL A 19 27.81 -14.21 -10.55
C VAL A 19 26.76 -13.67 -9.58
N VAL A 20 26.15 -12.53 -9.90
CA VAL A 20 24.88 -12.15 -9.28
C VAL A 20 23.88 -13.18 -9.77
N ALA A 21 23.56 -14.16 -8.93
CA ALA A 21 22.43 -15.05 -9.19
C ALA A 21 21.18 -14.15 -9.25
N GLY A 22 20.58 -14.04 -10.44
CA GLY A 22 19.37 -13.25 -10.62
C GLY A 22 18.21 -13.81 -9.78
N ILE A 23 17.30 -12.94 -9.34
CA ILE A 23 16.15 -13.36 -8.52
C ILE A 23 15.17 -14.16 -9.38
N ASP A 24 14.72 -15.31 -8.87
CA ASP A 24 13.65 -16.09 -9.52
C ASP A 24 12.27 -15.47 -9.25
N CYS A 25 11.77 -14.68 -10.19
CA CYS A 25 10.44 -14.08 -10.09
C CYS A 25 9.28 -15.09 -10.17
N LYS A 26 9.52 -16.35 -10.58
CA LYS A 26 8.48 -17.38 -10.68
C LYS A 26 8.13 -17.99 -9.33
N THR A 27 9.04 -17.92 -8.36
CA THR A 27 8.88 -18.54 -7.05
C THR A 27 8.76 -17.47 -5.97
N PRO A 28 7.55 -17.15 -5.47
CA PRO A 28 7.38 -16.15 -4.44
C PRO A 28 8.02 -16.57 -3.12
N VAL A 29 8.75 -15.63 -2.49
CA VAL A 29 9.27 -15.82 -1.14
C VAL A 29 8.12 -15.83 -0.13
N LYS A 30 7.96 -16.95 0.59
CA LYS A 30 6.87 -17.23 1.53
C LYS A 30 7.13 -16.63 2.93
N VAL A 31 7.26 -15.31 2.99
CA VAL A 31 7.26 -14.54 4.22
C VAL A 31 6.41 -13.29 4.03
N ASP A 32 5.74 -12.85 5.09
CA ASP A 32 4.96 -11.62 5.08
C ASP A 32 5.92 -10.40 4.99
N PRO A 33 5.81 -9.54 3.96
CA PRO A 33 6.62 -8.33 3.85
C PRO A 33 6.60 -7.45 5.11
N PHE A 34 5.46 -7.35 5.80
CA PHE A 34 5.31 -6.50 6.98
C PHE A 34 6.01 -7.07 8.22
N SER A 35 6.31 -8.36 8.25
CA SER A 35 7.21 -8.95 9.25
C SER A 35 8.69 -8.64 9.00
N CYS A 36 9.03 -8.24 7.77
CA CYS A 36 10.39 -7.90 7.36
C CYS A 36 10.71 -6.41 7.46
N CYS A 37 9.69 -5.56 7.45
CA CYS A 37 9.84 -4.12 7.58
C CYS A 37 8.62 -3.50 8.30
N PRO A 38 8.83 -2.63 9.30
CA PRO A 38 7.76 -2.09 10.14
C PRO A 38 6.91 -1.00 9.45
N VAL A 39 6.74 -1.03 8.12
CA VAL A 39 5.94 -0.03 7.37
C VAL A 39 4.50 0.05 7.90
N GLN A 40 3.94 -1.06 8.37
CA GLN A 40 2.59 -1.08 8.96
C GLN A 40 2.42 -0.12 10.15
N GLU A 41 3.50 0.20 10.87
CA GLU A 41 3.48 1.15 11.99
C GLU A 41 3.22 2.59 11.56
N MET A 42 3.34 2.89 10.26
CA MET A 42 2.97 4.21 9.73
C MET A 42 1.47 4.50 9.89
N ILE A 43 0.63 3.48 10.12
CA ILE A 43 -0.75 3.66 10.56
C ILE A 43 -0.80 3.24 12.03
N SER A 44 -0.98 4.19 12.94
CA SER A 44 -0.99 3.88 14.36
C SER A 44 -2.15 2.93 14.70
N LYS A 45 -1.93 2.03 15.68
CA LYS A 45 -2.97 1.11 16.15
C LYS A 45 -4.23 1.84 16.61
N GLU A 46 -4.08 3.02 17.23
CA GLU A 46 -5.20 3.87 17.63
C GLU A 46 -6.09 4.26 16.45
N ILE A 47 -5.49 4.65 15.32
CA ILE A 47 -6.23 5.00 14.10
C ILE A 47 -6.89 3.76 13.49
N VAL A 48 -6.19 2.62 13.46
CA VAL A 48 -6.78 1.34 13.00
C VAL A 48 -7.99 0.96 13.84
N ASP A 49 -7.90 1.02 15.17
CA ASP A 49 -8.98 0.68 16.09
C ASP A 49 -10.17 1.64 15.91
N LYS A 50 -9.90 2.95 15.76
CA LYS A 50 -10.92 3.97 15.49
C LYS A 50 -11.66 3.72 14.18
N CYS A 51 -10.92 3.46 13.10
CA CYS A 51 -11.48 3.29 11.76
C CYS A 51 -12.18 1.94 11.57
N THR A 52 -11.70 0.87 12.21
CA THR A 52 -12.37 -0.44 12.19
C THR A 52 -13.60 -0.48 13.12
N GLY A 53 -13.55 0.22 14.26
CA GLY A 53 -14.67 0.37 15.19
C GLY A 53 -15.86 1.12 14.59
N ASN A 54 -15.58 2.16 13.79
CA ASN A 54 -16.63 2.92 13.08
C ASN A 54 -17.30 2.11 11.96
N SER A 55 -16.56 1.23 11.26
CA SER A 55 -17.13 0.32 10.25
C SER A 55 -18.16 -0.65 10.83
N LYS A 56 -17.99 -1.11 12.09
CA LYS A 56 -18.96 -1.97 12.77
C LYS A 56 -20.26 -1.23 13.15
N LYS A 57 -20.16 0.06 13.49
CA LYS A 57 -21.32 0.90 13.85
C LYS A 57 -22.12 1.37 12.63
N ASN A 58 -21.47 1.59 11.48
CA ASN A 58 -22.16 2.00 10.26
C ASN A 58 -22.82 0.82 9.53
N SER A 59 -22.44 -0.42 9.83
CA SER A 59 -23.13 -1.61 9.33
C SER A 59 -24.48 -1.88 10.00
N THR A 60 -24.84 -1.13 11.05
CA THR A 60 -26.12 -1.25 11.76
C THR A 60 -27.19 -0.25 11.29
N MET A 61 -26.91 0.60 10.29
CA MET A 61 -27.88 1.53 9.69
C MET A 61 -28.53 1.01 8.39
N ALA A 62 -28.60 -0.31 8.23
CA ALA A 62 -29.46 -0.96 7.23
C ALA A 62 -30.37 -1.98 7.92
N THR A 63 -31.18 -1.53 8.89
CA THR A 63 -32.30 -2.34 9.39
C THR A 63 -33.38 -1.43 9.98
N SER A 64 -34.33 -1.05 9.13
CA SER A 64 -35.65 -0.64 9.57
C SER A 64 -36.68 -1.21 8.61
N VAL A 65 -36.96 -2.51 8.73
CA VAL A 65 -38.30 -3.06 8.46
C VAL A 65 -38.55 -4.19 9.46
N ASP A 66 -39.71 -4.10 10.10
CA ASP A 66 -40.13 -4.80 11.30
C ASP A 66 -39.99 -6.33 11.28
N SER A 67 -39.63 -6.85 12.45
CA SER A 67 -39.74 -8.26 12.78
C SER A 67 -41.20 -8.68 12.83
N LYS A 68 -41.66 -9.46 11.85
CA LYS A 68 -42.76 -10.39 12.05
C LYS A 68 -42.45 -11.71 11.33
N ALA A 69 -42.53 -12.77 12.11
CA ALA A 69 -42.15 -14.14 11.78
C ALA A 69 -42.74 -14.64 10.45
N SER A 70 -41.88 -15.28 9.63
CA SER A 70 -42.30 -16.45 8.86
C SER A 70 -41.08 -17.25 8.42
N THR A 71 -41.03 -18.49 8.89
CA THR A 71 -40.22 -19.60 8.37
C THR A 71 -40.40 -19.76 6.86
N THR A 72 -39.29 -19.94 6.13
CA THR A 72 -39.04 -20.91 5.02
C THR A 72 -38.11 -20.32 3.96
N SER A 73 -36.93 -20.94 3.82
CA SER A 73 -36.00 -20.98 2.66
C SER A 73 -35.69 -19.68 1.89
N THR A 74 -34.46 -19.15 2.00
CA THR A 74 -33.28 -19.34 1.10
C THR A 74 -32.31 -18.17 1.39
N PRO A 75 -31.03 -18.37 1.76
CA PRO A 75 -30.11 -17.24 1.94
C PRO A 75 -29.34 -17.00 0.65
N THR A 76 -29.88 -16.15 -0.22
CA THR A 76 -29.08 -15.40 -1.20
C THR A 76 -28.83 -14.02 -0.61
N ASP A 77 -28.08 -13.95 0.48
CA ASP A 77 -27.61 -12.67 1.02
C ASP A 77 -26.59 -12.08 0.04
N PRO A 78 -26.75 -10.82 -0.42
CA PRO A 78 -25.68 -10.11 -1.10
C PRO A 78 -24.58 -9.87 -0.06
N LYS A 79 -23.51 -10.66 -0.12
CA LYS A 79 -22.28 -10.39 0.63
C LYS A 79 -21.89 -8.92 0.43
N PRO A 80 -21.67 -8.13 1.50
CA PRO A 80 -21.06 -6.82 1.36
C PRO A 80 -19.72 -6.99 0.64
N ASN A 81 -19.57 -6.35 -0.52
CA ASN A 81 -18.34 -6.42 -1.31
C ASN A 81 -17.15 -6.02 -0.43
N GLY A 82 -16.25 -6.97 -0.10
CA GLY A 82 -15.11 -6.74 0.80
C GLY A 82 -14.22 -5.57 0.37
N ALA A 83 -14.18 -5.25 -0.92
CA ALA A 83 -13.50 -4.08 -1.47
C ALA A 83 -14.06 -2.73 -0.95
N LEU A 84 -15.39 -2.63 -0.76
CA LEU A 84 -16.03 -1.41 -0.25
C LEU A 84 -15.74 -1.18 1.24
N MET A 85 -15.65 -2.26 2.03
CA MET A 85 -15.23 -2.18 3.44
C MET A 85 -13.77 -1.70 3.57
N HIS A 86 -12.88 -2.16 2.68
CA HIS A 86 -11.48 -1.71 2.67
C HIS A 86 -11.32 -0.25 2.28
N SER A 87 -12.08 0.27 1.31
CA SER A 87 -11.97 1.68 0.88
C SER A 87 -12.44 2.65 1.97
N CYS A 88 -13.48 2.29 2.72
CA CYS A 88 -13.97 3.09 3.86
C CYS A 88 -12.95 3.20 4.98
N ILE A 89 -12.33 2.09 5.38
CA ILE A 89 -11.31 2.09 6.43
C ILE A 89 -10.12 2.95 5.99
N ASN A 90 -9.65 2.80 4.76
CA ASN A 90 -8.54 3.58 4.23
C ASN A 90 -8.87 5.07 4.10
N THR A 91 -10.11 5.41 3.72
CA THR A 91 -10.57 6.81 3.70
C THR A 91 -10.59 7.39 5.12
N CYS A 92 -11.08 6.62 6.10
CA CYS A 92 -11.03 7.01 7.50
C CYS A 92 -9.58 7.25 7.97
N VAL A 93 -8.64 6.35 7.68
CA VAL A 93 -7.22 6.51 8.04
C VAL A 93 -6.66 7.81 7.49
N LEU A 94 -6.87 8.09 6.19
CA LEU A 94 -6.34 9.30 5.56
C LEU A 94 -6.94 10.58 6.15
N ASN A 95 -8.25 10.56 6.47
CA ASN A 95 -8.93 11.68 7.11
C ASN A 95 -8.47 11.92 8.54
N GLU A 96 -8.32 10.85 9.33
CA GLU A 96 -7.89 10.92 10.74
C GLU A 96 -6.45 11.42 10.89
N THR A 97 -5.58 11.03 9.95
CA THR A 97 -4.19 11.50 9.93
C THR A 97 -4.05 12.91 9.35
N GLY A 98 -5.01 13.37 8.54
CA GLY A 98 -4.97 14.68 7.88
C GLY A 98 -3.83 14.84 6.88
N VAL A 99 -3.19 13.73 6.46
CA VAL A 99 -2.05 13.73 5.53
C VAL A 99 -2.47 14.06 4.10
N THR A 100 -3.75 13.88 3.78
CA THR A 100 -4.34 14.33 2.52
C THR A 100 -5.52 15.25 2.80
N THR A 101 -5.71 16.26 1.96
CA THR A 101 -6.86 17.17 2.05
C THR A 101 -8.00 16.70 1.17
N GLY A 102 -9.17 16.43 1.74
CA GLY A 102 -10.38 16.15 0.96
C GLY A 102 -10.23 14.97 0.00
N MET A 103 -10.91 15.08 -1.15
CA MET A 103 -11.01 14.00 -2.13
C MET A 103 -10.04 14.14 -3.32
N ASP A 104 -9.25 15.21 -3.37
CA ASP A 104 -8.21 15.41 -4.40
C ASP A 104 -6.89 14.69 -4.07
N PHE A 105 -6.81 14.09 -2.88
CA PHE A 105 -5.63 13.40 -2.35
C PHE A 105 -4.36 14.26 -2.36
N LYS A 106 -4.52 15.59 -2.36
CA LYS A 106 -3.39 16.50 -2.25
C LYS A 106 -2.74 16.33 -0.89
N LEU A 107 -1.42 16.16 -0.91
CA LEU A 107 -0.65 15.88 0.28
C LEU A 107 -0.49 17.15 1.12
N ASN A 108 -0.73 17.02 2.42
CA ASN A 108 -0.33 18.00 3.42
C ASN A 108 1.01 17.57 3.99
N GLU A 109 2.11 18.02 3.37
CA GLU A 109 3.48 17.61 3.73
C GLU A 109 3.81 17.88 5.19
N THR A 110 3.39 19.03 5.74
CA THR A 110 3.59 19.36 7.16
C THR A 110 2.89 18.34 8.07
N ARG A 111 1.62 18.04 7.82
CA ARG A 111 0.87 17.05 8.61
C ARG A 111 1.44 15.64 8.45
N LEU A 112 1.89 15.29 7.24
CA LEU A 112 2.54 14.02 7.00
C LEU A 112 3.79 13.86 7.85
N THR A 113 4.72 14.83 7.81
CA THR A 113 5.95 14.77 8.59
C THR A 113 5.67 14.75 10.10
N GLU A 114 4.74 15.58 10.58
CA GLU A 114 4.34 15.59 12.00
C GLU A 114 3.79 14.23 12.44
N TYR A 115 2.88 13.68 11.65
CA TYR A 115 2.25 12.40 11.95
C TYR A 115 3.23 11.23 11.90
N LEU A 116 4.10 11.16 10.88
CA LEU A 116 5.08 10.08 10.76
C LEU A 116 6.12 10.10 11.88
N LYS A 117 6.51 11.27 12.39
CA LYS A 117 7.40 11.37 13.57
C LYS A 117 6.77 10.76 14.82
N LEU A 118 5.45 10.86 14.95
CA LEU A 118 4.70 10.25 16.05
C LEU A 118 4.53 8.74 15.84
N ALA A 119 4.09 8.34 14.64
CA ALA A 119 3.77 6.97 14.30
C ALA A 119 5.00 6.06 14.21
N LEU A 120 6.12 6.57 13.69
CA LEU A 120 7.37 5.83 13.43
C LEU A 120 8.50 6.23 14.39
N ASN A 121 8.17 6.58 15.64
CA ASN A 121 9.17 7.03 16.61
C ASN A 121 10.28 5.99 16.90
N GLY A 122 9.99 4.69 16.74
CA GLY A 122 10.94 3.59 16.86
C GLY A 122 11.67 3.22 15.56
N SER A 123 11.29 3.83 14.44
CA SER A 123 11.76 3.50 13.08
C SER A 123 12.01 4.77 12.26
N THR A 124 12.72 5.74 12.84
CA THR A 124 12.87 7.09 12.25
C THR A 124 13.48 7.11 10.85
N ASP A 125 14.35 6.16 10.53
CA ASP A 125 14.96 6.02 9.20
C ASP A 125 13.94 5.68 8.11
N LEU A 126 12.76 5.17 8.49
CA LEU A 126 11.68 4.85 7.58
C LEU A 126 10.86 6.09 7.19
N ILE A 127 10.90 7.17 7.99
CA ILE A 127 10.16 8.41 7.74
C ILE A 127 10.42 8.97 6.33
N PRO A 128 11.68 9.25 5.91
CA PRO A 128 11.93 9.81 4.58
C PRO A 128 11.47 8.89 3.43
N VAL A 129 11.50 7.57 3.66
CA VAL A 129 11.04 6.58 2.68
C VAL A 129 9.52 6.65 2.51
N VAL A 130 8.78 6.75 3.62
CA VAL A 130 7.32 6.84 3.61
C VAL A 130 6.87 8.20 3.06
N GLU A 131 7.55 9.30 3.42
CA GLU A 131 7.29 10.64 2.86
C GLU A 131 7.43 10.66 1.34
N ASN A 132 8.54 10.12 0.83
CA ASN A 132 8.76 10.04 -0.61
C ASN A 132 7.70 9.15 -1.29
N SER A 133 7.33 8.04 -0.66
CA SER A 133 6.27 7.16 -1.16
C SER A 133 4.93 7.88 -1.25
N PHE A 134 4.51 8.62 -0.22
CA PHE A 134 3.29 9.44 -0.26
C PHE A 134 3.34 10.49 -1.38
N LYS A 135 4.46 11.19 -1.53
CA LYS A 135 4.62 12.22 -2.56
C LYS A 135 4.48 11.64 -3.97
N THR A 136 5.17 10.53 -4.25
CA THR A 136 5.08 9.86 -5.55
C THR A 136 3.67 9.34 -5.79
N CYS A 137 3.10 8.60 -4.84
CA CYS A 137 1.79 7.96 -4.99
C CYS A 137 0.65 8.96 -5.11
N SER A 138 0.65 10.03 -4.32
CA SER A 138 -0.35 11.10 -4.42
C SER A 138 -0.31 11.78 -5.79
N SER A 139 0.90 12.07 -6.30
CA SER A 139 1.08 12.67 -7.64
C SER A 139 0.61 11.76 -8.77
N GLU A 140 0.97 10.46 -8.72
CA GLU A 140 0.51 9.46 -9.68
C GLU A 140 -1.01 9.28 -9.65
N LEU A 141 -1.60 9.23 -8.44
CA LEU A 141 -3.04 9.09 -8.24
C LEU A 141 -3.81 10.30 -8.77
N GLN A 142 -3.35 11.52 -8.49
CA GLN A 142 -3.96 12.75 -9.00
C GLN A 142 -3.97 12.78 -10.53
N LYS A 143 -2.88 12.37 -11.19
CA LYS A 143 -2.83 12.25 -12.66
C LYS A 143 -3.86 11.24 -13.16
N LYS A 144 -3.92 10.05 -12.56
CA LYS A 144 -4.92 9.03 -12.92
C LYS A 144 -6.35 9.51 -12.75
N MET A 145 -6.64 10.24 -11.68
CA MET A 145 -7.96 10.83 -11.46
C MET A 145 -8.30 11.85 -12.55
N GLN A 146 -7.36 12.74 -12.90
CA GLN A 146 -7.56 13.71 -13.98
C GLN A 146 -7.76 13.03 -15.33
N ASP A 147 -7.00 11.98 -15.64
CA ASP A 147 -7.13 11.25 -16.91
C ASP A 147 -8.47 10.51 -16.99
N LYS A 148 -8.93 9.88 -15.90
CA LYS A 148 -10.27 9.27 -15.84
C LYS A 148 -11.38 10.32 -16.01
N MET A 149 -11.24 11.51 -15.43
CA MET A 149 -12.21 12.59 -15.61
C MET A 149 -12.26 13.11 -17.06
N LYS A 150 -11.11 13.22 -17.73
CA LYS A 150 -11.01 13.68 -19.13
C LYS A 150 -11.56 12.65 -20.13
N ASN A 151 -11.38 11.36 -19.84
CA ASN A 151 -11.70 10.28 -20.78
C ASN A 151 -13.05 9.60 -20.51
N SER A 152 -13.82 10.03 -19.51
CA SER A 152 -15.15 9.47 -19.21
C SER A 152 -16.21 10.08 -20.15
N PRO A 153 -16.86 9.28 -21.02
CA PRO A 153 -17.92 9.78 -21.89
C PRO A 153 -19.19 10.06 -21.09
N SER A 154 -19.50 11.34 -20.89
CA SER A 154 -20.82 11.93 -20.58
C SER A 154 -21.81 11.12 -19.71
N THR A 155 -21.35 10.41 -18.69
CA THR A 155 -22.20 10.07 -17.56
C THR A 155 -21.75 10.97 -16.43
N ASN A 156 -22.69 11.74 -15.89
CA ASN A 156 -22.54 12.55 -14.70
C ASN A 156 -22.14 11.65 -13.51
N MET A 157 -20.92 11.13 -13.49
CA MET A 157 -20.22 10.93 -12.23
C MET A 157 -19.83 12.32 -11.76
N SER A 158 -20.85 13.09 -11.34
CA SER A 158 -20.64 14.13 -10.36
C SER A 158 -19.79 13.53 -9.24
N GLN A 159 -18.97 14.33 -8.58
CA GLN A 159 -18.30 13.90 -7.35
C GLN A 159 -19.31 13.18 -6.42
N ASP A 160 -20.57 13.65 -6.41
CA ASP A 160 -21.73 13.07 -5.73
C ASP A 160 -22.15 11.66 -6.19
N GLY A 161 -21.98 11.30 -7.48
CA GLY A 161 -22.31 9.99 -8.03
C GLY A 161 -21.33 8.89 -7.64
N MET A 162 -20.06 9.25 -7.37
CA MET A 162 -19.10 8.36 -6.69
C MET A 162 -19.39 8.23 -5.18
N MET A 163 -20.23 9.12 -4.64
CA MET A 163 -20.50 9.29 -3.21
C MET A 163 -21.86 8.73 -2.81
N HIS A 164 -22.48 7.84 -3.60
CA HIS A 164 -23.77 7.26 -3.21
C HIS A 164 -23.62 6.48 -1.88
N ASN A 165 -24.10 7.11 -0.81
CA ASN A 165 -24.30 6.64 0.57
C ASN A 165 -23.10 6.24 1.44
N THR A 166 -21.86 6.37 1.00
CA THR A 166 -20.70 6.07 1.87
C THR A 166 -19.61 7.12 1.68
N ASN A 167 -19.22 7.82 2.75
CA ASN A 167 -18.09 8.78 2.81
C ASN A 167 -16.72 8.12 2.56
N CYS A 168 -16.62 7.26 1.56
CA CYS A 168 -15.52 6.35 1.29
C CYS A 168 -15.07 6.55 -0.14
N SER A 169 -13.81 6.94 -0.33
CA SER A 169 -13.23 7.12 -1.66
C SER A 169 -12.62 5.80 -2.14
N PRO A 170 -12.96 5.30 -3.34
CA PRO A 170 -12.31 4.13 -3.92
C PRO A 170 -10.80 4.35 -4.13
N PHE A 171 -10.37 5.60 -4.27
CA PHE A 171 -8.97 5.98 -4.47
C PHE A 171 -8.12 5.95 -3.19
N ALA A 172 -8.74 5.93 -2.00
CA ALA A 172 -8.02 5.86 -0.74
C ALA A 172 -7.23 4.55 -0.59
N SER A 173 -7.83 3.43 -1.01
CA SER A 173 -7.14 2.13 -1.04
C SER A 173 -5.97 2.14 -2.02
N HIS A 174 -6.13 2.73 -3.20
CA HIS A 174 -5.05 2.85 -4.17
C HIS A 174 -3.88 3.67 -3.64
N LEU A 175 -4.15 4.77 -2.94
CA LEU A 175 -3.10 5.59 -2.34
C LEU A 175 -2.30 4.78 -1.32
N LEU A 176 -2.97 4.17 -0.33
CA LEU A 176 -2.28 3.45 0.74
C LEU A 176 -1.58 2.19 0.24
N GLU A 177 -2.16 1.44 -0.70
CA GLU A 177 -1.49 0.29 -1.32
C GLU A 177 -0.19 0.73 -2.04
N CYS A 178 -0.23 1.87 -2.74
CA CYS A 178 0.94 2.48 -3.36
C CYS A 178 2.02 2.86 -2.35
N VAL A 179 1.62 3.55 -1.28
CA VAL A 179 2.56 3.97 -0.24
C VAL A 179 3.20 2.76 0.44
N PHE A 180 2.41 1.76 0.81
CA PHE A 180 2.92 0.54 1.42
C PHE A 180 3.90 -0.19 0.52
N LEU A 181 3.53 -0.39 -0.75
CA LEU A 181 4.38 -1.10 -1.71
C LEU A 181 5.71 -0.38 -1.93
N LYS A 182 5.69 0.92 -2.21
CA LYS A 182 6.91 1.71 -2.43
C LYS A 182 7.75 1.78 -1.16
N SER A 183 7.14 1.89 0.02
CA SER A 183 7.88 1.94 1.29
C SER A 183 8.52 0.60 1.62
N LEU A 184 7.84 -0.52 1.38
CA LEU A 184 8.40 -1.87 1.56
C LEU A 184 9.60 -2.10 0.64
N LYS A 185 9.47 -1.77 -0.66
CA LYS A 185 10.58 -1.90 -1.63
C LYS A 185 11.79 -1.06 -1.24
N ASN A 186 11.58 0.08 -0.59
CA ASN A 186 12.64 0.99 -0.20
C ASN A 186 12.96 0.92 1.30
N CYS A 187 12.57 -0.16 1.99
CA CYS A 187 12.80 -0.31 3.42
C CYS A 187 14.30 -0.20 3.75
N PRO A 188 14.71 0.73 4.64
CA PRO A 188 16.10 0.88 5.04
C PRO A 188 16.61 -0.36 5.78
N LYS A 189 17.87 -0.74 5.52
CA LYS A 189 18.52 -1.87 6.21
C LYS A 189 18.62 -1.69 7.73
N SER A 190 18.58 -0.45 8.23
CA SER A 190 18.64 -0.15 9.66
C SER A 190 17.38 -0.56 10.43
N VAL A 191 16.21 -0.58 9.78
CA VAL A 191 14.92 -0.97 10.38
C VAL A 191 14.39 -2.31 9.83
N GLN A 192 15.02 -2.83 8.77
CA GLN A 192 14.68 -4.12 8.19
C GLN A 192 15.09 -5.26 9.13
N THR A 193 14.23 -6.26 9.30
CA THR A 193 14.57 -7.50 10.00
C THR A 193 15.74 -8.20 9.30
N ASN A 194 16.87 -8.34 10.01
CA ASN A 194 18.11 -8.88 9.45
C ASN A 194 18.11 -10.42 9.39
N THR A 195 17.34 -10.98 8.46
CA THR A 195 17.33 -12.41 8.15
C THR A 195 17.43 -12.61 6.64
N ASN A 196 18.01 -13.75 6.21
CA ASN A 196 18.14 -14.08 4.78
C ASN A 196 16.77 -14.08 4.09
N ILE A 197 15.76 -14.68 4.71
CA ILE A 197 14.40 -14.74 4.16
C ILE A 197 13.79 -13.35 3.96
N CYS A 198 14.07 -12.38 4.84
CA CYS A 198 13.61 -11.01 4.67
C CYS A 198 14.41 -10.24 3.63
N ASN A 199 15.71 -10.49 3.49
CA ASN A 199 16.50 -9.92 2.41
C ASN A 199 15.97 -10.38 1.05
N GLU A 200 15.83 -11.70 0.86
CA GLU A 200 15.25 -12.29 -0.35
C GLU A 200 13.85 -11.76 -0.63
N LYS A 201 13.02 -11.57 0.39
CA LYS A 201 11.66 -11.02 0.19
C LYS A 201 11.67 -9.59 -0.33
N ILE A 202 12.46 -8.72 0.29
CA ILE A 202 12.53 -7.31 -0.12
C ILE A 202 13.14 -7.20 -1.53
N ASP A 203 14.15 -8.01 -1.84
CA ASP A 203 14.77 -8.01 -3.16
C ASP A 203 13.82 -8.58 -4.23
N TYR A 204 13.07 -9.64 -3.92
CA TYR A 204 11.96 -10.12 -4.76
C TYR A 204 10.92 -9.03 -5.01
N MET A 205 10.54 -8.25 -3.98
CA MET A 205 9.61 -7.15 -4.15
C MET A 205 10.14 -6.05 -5.07
N LYS A 206 11.43 -5.75 -5.01
CA LYS A 206 12.06 -4.75 -5.88
C LYS A 206 12.13 -5.21 -7.34
N GLU A 207 12.54 -6.44 -7.58
CA GLU A 207 12.81 -6.93 -8.94
C GLU A 207 11.58 -7.51 -9.64
N CYS A 208 10.67 -8.14 -8.90
CA CYS A 208 9.60 -8.97 -9.49
C CYS A 208 8.20 -8.37 -9.36
N ILE A 209 7.96 -7.46 -8.42
CA ILE A 209 6.67 -6.80 -8.26
C ILE A 209 6.72 -5.47 -9.01
N PRO A 210 5.79 -5.17 -9.94
CA PRO A 210 5.77 -3.90 -10.65
C PRO A 210 5.47 -2.73 -9.72
N ASP A 211 5.86 -1.51 -10.11
CA ASP A 211 5.52 -0.27 -9.38
C ASP A 211 4.12 0.24 -9.73
N THR A 212 3.51 -0.28 -10.80
CA THR A 212 2.25 0.21 -11.34
C THR A 212 1.06 -0.60 -10.83
N PHE A 213 0.04 0.13 -10.35
CA PHE A 213 -1.25 -0.40 -9.89
C PHE A 213 -2.19 -0.87 -11.02
N ASP A 214 -1.79 -0.70 -12.28
CA ASP A 214 -2.68 -0.87 -13.44
C ASP A 214 -2.90 -2.34 -13.84
N ASN A 215 -2.15 -3.29 -13.28
CA ASN A 215 -2.17 -4.67 -13.76
C ASN A 215 -3.20 -5.60 -13.08
N LYS A 216 -3.99 -5.12 -12.10
CA LYS A 216 -5.00 -5.98 -11.45
C LYS A 216 -6.34 -6.08 -12.21
N GLU A 217 -6.57 -5.28 -13.25
CA GLU A 217 -7.81 -5.37 -14.05
C GLU A 217 -7.80 -6.50 -15.09
N ASN A 218 -6.66 -7.18 -15.33
CA ASN A 218 -6.55 -8.28 -16.32
C ASN A 218 -6.17 -9.64 -15.70
N SER A 219 -6.43 -9.84 -14.41
CA SER A 219 -6.27 -11.16 -13.77
C SER A 219 -7.52 -11.49 -12.96
N SER A 220 -8.60 -11.75 -13.67
CA SER A 220 -9.73 -12.59 -13.25
C SER A 220 -10.33 -13.24 -14.48
#